data_AF-A0A973DD12-F1
#
_entry.id   AF-A0A973DD12-F1
#
_cell.length_a   1.000
_cell.length_b   1.000
_cell.length_c   1.000
_cell.angle_alpha   90.00
_cell.angle_beta   90.00
_cell.angle_gamma   90.00
#
_symmetry.space_group_name_H-M   'P 1'
#
loop_
_entity.id
_entity.type
_entity.pdbx_description
1 polymer ?
#
loop_
_entity_poly.entity_id
_entity_poly.type
_entity_poly.pdbx_seq_one_letter_code
_entity_poly.pdbx_strand_id
1 'polypeptide(L)'
;MKKSIPILLLLLSVSSACNAKIDIEYRITVVANSKSSYGLSVRAPASDPKQLVPYWHLKAKEICGSKNYKNSQLIKKETQCGDALRVNRSGQKCEVIPASVFGTLRCESI
;
A
#
# COMPACT_ATOMS: atom_id res chain seq x y z
N MET A 1 -26.79 -31.89 -50.12
CA MET A 1 -26.72 -30.69 -49.26
C MET A 1 -25.89 -31.02 -48.03
N LYS A 2 -24.62 -30.60 -47.97
CA LYS A 2 -23.73 -30.85 -46.82
C LYS A 2 -23.90 -29.71 -45.81
N LYS A 3 -24.44 -30.03 -44.63
CA LYS A 3 -24.59 -29.10 -43.51
C LYS A 3 -23.21 -28.89 -42.87
N SER A 4 -22.71 -27.67 -42.92
CA SER A 4 -21.49 -27.27 -42.22
C SER A 4 -21.90 -26.67 -40.88
N ILE A 5 -21.42 -27.25 -39.78
CA ILE A 5 -21.65 -26.77 -38.42
C ILE A 5 -20.48 -25.82 -38.09
N PRO A 6 -20.71 -24.55 -37.74
CA PRO A 6 -19.62 -23.67 -37.33
C PRO A 6 -19.23 -24.00 -35.88
N ILE A 7 -17.96 -24.37 -35.68
CA ILE A 7 -17.35 -24.56 -34.37
C ILE A 7 -17.07 -23.18 -33.79
N LEU A 8 -17.86 -22.77 -32.80
CA LEU A 8 -17.68 -21.54 -32.04
C LEU A 8 -16.53 -21.76 -31.02
N LEU A 9 -15.32 -21.32 -31.35
CA LEU A 9 -14.20 -21.29 -30.41
C LEU A 9 -14.44 -20.21 -29.34
N LEU A 10 -14.95 -20.63 -28.18
CA LEU A 10 -14.96 -19.80 -26.97
C LEU A 10 -13.53 -19.74 -26.41
N LEU A 11 -12.81 -18.66 -26.71
CA LEU A 11 -11.58 -18.28 -26.01
C LEU A 11 -11.95 -17.83 -24.59
N LEU A 12 -12.01 -18.78 -23.66
CA LEU A 12 -11.99 -18.51 -22.22
C LEU A 12 -10.61 -17.98 -21.87
N SER A 13 -10.41 -16.67 -22.05
CA SER A 13 -9.27 -15.98 -21.45
C SER A 13 -9.46 -16.01 -19.94
N VAL A 14 -8.89 -17.03 -19.30
CA VAL A 14 -8.67 -17.06 -17.85
C VAL A 14 -7.65 -15.96 -17.58
N SER A 15 -8.13 -14.74 -17.40
CA SER A 15 -7.33 -13.65 -16.86
C SER A 15 -6.92 -14.10 -15.47
N SER A 16 -5.70 -14.63 -15.36
CA SER A 16 -5.03 -14.82 -14.08
C SER A 16 -5.03 -13.46 -13.40
N ALA A 17 -5.96 -13.28 -12.47
CA ALA A 17 -5.89 -12.21 -11.51
C ALA A 17 -4.57 -12.43 -10.76
N CYS A 18 -3.51 -11.75 -11.20
CA CYS A 18 -2.31 -11.56 -10.43
C CYS A 18 -2.76 -10.86 -9.15
N ASN A 19 -3.15 -11.64 -8.15
CA ASN A 19 -3.18 -11.21 -6.77
C ASN A 19 -1.72 -10.98 -6.37
N ALA A 20 -1.14 -9.89 -6.87
CA ALA A 20 0.11 -9.35 -6.37
C ALA A 20 -0.16 -9.08 -4.90
N LYS A 21 0.35 -9.96 -4.03
CA LYS A 21 0.35 -9.75 -2.60
C LYS A 21 1.11 -8.47 -2.38
N ILE A 22 0.39 -7.37 -2.18
CA ILE A 22 0.98 -6.06 -1.93
C ILE A 22 1.80 -6.22 -0.65
N ASP A 23 3.12 -6.15 -0.79
CA ASP A 23 4.02 -6.20 0.36
C ASP A 23 3.94 -4.85 1.08
N ILE A 24 3.29 -4.83 2.24
CA ILE A 24 3.04 -3.62 3.02
C ILE A 24 4.06 -3.55 4.16
N GLU A 25 4.92 -2.53 4.11
CA GLU A 25 5.86 -2.19 5.16
C GLU A 25 5.22 -1.23 6.17
N TYR A 26 5.29 -1.57 7.46
CA TYR A 26 4.87 -0.72 8.56
C TYR A 26 6.09 -0.24 9.35
N ARG A 27 6.19 1.06 9.61
CA ARG A 27 7.17 1.62 10.56
C ARG A 27 6.46 2.32 11.70
N ILE A 28 6.81 1.94 12.92
CA ILE A 28 6.26 2.49 14.15
C ILE A 28 7.40 3.16 14.92
N THR A 29 7.17 4.39 15.33
CA THR A 29 8.13 5.18 16.12
C THR A 29 7.43 5.65 17.39
N VAL A 30 8.07 5.48 18.54
CA VAL A 30 7.55 6.03 19.79
C VAL A 30 7.89 7.51 19.83
N VAL A 31 6.90 8.36 20.06
CA VAL A 31 7.15 9.81 20.21
C VAL A 31 7.86 10.04 21.54
N ALA A 32 8.99 10.75 21.51
CA ALA A 32 9.77 11.04 22.71
C ALA A 32 8.89 11.65 23.81
N ASN A 33 9.10 11.20 25.06
CA ASN A 33 8.34 11.63 26.24
C ASN A 33 6.83 11.35 26.20
N SER A 34 6.37 10.46 25.32
CA SER A 34 4.97 10.05 25.26
C SER A 34 4.79 8.56 25.54
N LYS A 35 3.89 8.22 26.46
CA LYS A 35 3.50 6.83 26.75
C LYS A 35 2.37 6.31 25.87
N SER A 36 1.74 7.17 25.07
CA SER A 36 0.55 6.81 24.30
C SER A 36 0.51 7.43 22.90
N SER A 37 1.61 8.00 22.40
CA SER A 37 1.68 8.59 21.07
C SER A 37 2.76 7.94 20.22
N TYR A 38 2.43 7.66 18.97
CA TYR A 38 3.26 6.94 18.03
C TYR A 38 3.26 7.64 16.68
N GLY A 39 4.41 7.70 16.02
CA GLY A 39 4.48 7.94 14.58
C GLY A 39 4.28 6.61 13.85
N LEU A 40 3.42 6.61 12.84
CA LEU A 40 3.12 5.44 12.02
C LEU A 40 3.30 5.80 10.55
N SER A 41 4.09 5.00 9.84
CA SER A 41 4.24 5.04 8.39
C SER A 41 3.80 3.71 7.80
N VAL A 42 3.02 3.78 6.72
CA VAL A 42 2.68 2.64 5.87
C VAL A 42 3.27 2.87 4.50
N ARG A 43 4.01 1.91 3.97
CA ARG A 43 4.67 2.00 2.67
C ARG A 43 4.39 0.73 1.87
N ALA A 44 3.96 0.89 0.62
CA ALA A 44 3.70 -0.24 -0.27
C ALA A 44 3.74 0.18 -1.74
N PRO A 45 3.95 -0.76 -2.69
CA PRO A 45 3.82 -0.47 -4.10
C PRO A 45 2.36 -0.15 -4.43
N ALA A 46 2.03 1.14 -4.49
CA ALA A 46 0.70 1.63 -4.86
C ALA A 46 0.84 2.86 -5.75
N SER A 47 -0.03 2.99 -6.74
CA SER A 47 -0.07 4.14 -7.63
C SER A 47 -0.65 5.39 -6.96
N ASP A 48 -1.60 5.22 -6.04
CA ASP A 48 -2.18 6.30 -5.24
C ASP A 48 -1.96 6.03 -3.74
N PRO A 49 -1.26 6.93 -3.01
CA PRO A 49 -1.06 6.79 -1.56
C PRO A 49 -2.37 6.73 -0.76
N LYS A 50 -3.50 7.23 -1.28
CA LYS A 50 -4.81 7.11 -0.60
C LYS A 50 -5.22 5.65 -0.38
N GLN A 51 -4.78 4.73 -1.23
CA GLN A 51 -5.04 3.30 -1.07
C GLN A 51 -4.39 2.73 0.21
N LEU A 52 -3.38 3.41 0.77
CA LEU A 52 -2.69 3.00 1.98
C LEU A 52 -3.34 3.54 3.28
N VAL A 53 -4.28 4.47 3.17
CA VAL A 53 -4.97 5.08 4.32
C VAL A 53 -5.74 4.05 5.17
N PRO A 54 -6.53 3.12 4.59
CA PRO A 54 -7.19 2.08 5.39
C PRO A 54 -6.21 1.19 6.16
N TYR A 55 -5.07 0.85 5.56
CA TYR A 55 -4.02 0.06 6.21
C TYR A 55 -3.35 0.81 7.35
N TRP A 56 -3.17 2.12 7.20
CA TRP A 56 -2.71 2.99 8.29
C TRP A 56 -3.67 2.96 9.47
N HIS A 57 -4.98 3.09 9.21
CA HIS A 57 -6.00 3.05 10.27
C HIS A 57 -6.13 1.66 10.92
N LEU A 58 -6.03 0.58 10.14
CA LEU A 58 -6.00 -0.79 10.67
C LEU A 58 -4.83 -0.97 11.64
N LYS A 59 -3.62 -0.55 11.23
CA LYS A 59 -2.44 -0.64 12.09
C LYS A 59 -2.52 0.26 13.32
N ALA A 60 -3.11 1.45 13.19
CA ALA A 60 -3.35 2.33 14.33
C ALA A 60 -4.28 1.69 15.38
N LYS A 61 -5.34 1.01 14.93
CA LYS A 61 -6.23 0.24 15.82
C LYS A 61 -5.49 -0.90 16.50
N GLU A 62 -4.65 -1.64 15.77
CA GLU A 62 -3.81 -2.70 16.36
C GLU A 62 -2.88 -2.15 17.46
N ILE A 63 -2.26 -0.99 17.22
CA ILE A 63 -1.36 -0.35 18.20
C ILE A 63 -2.12 0.09 19.46
N CYS A 64 -3.31 0.67 19.32
CA CYS A 64 -4.10 1.16 20.46
C CYS A 64 -4.95 0.07 21.14
N GLY A 65 -5.14 -1.09 20.50
CA GLY A 65 -5.93 -2.19 21.05
C GLY A 65 -7.38 -1.78 21.30
N SER A 66 -7.84 -1.89 22.55
CA SER A 66 -9.20 -1.51 22.96
C SER A 66 -9.41 0.00 23.13
N LYS A 67 -8.33 0.80 23.11
CA LYS A 67 -8.38 2.25 23.29
C LYS A 67 -8.85 2.95 22.02
N ASN A 68 -9.54 4.09 22.20
CA ASN A 68 -9.77 5.01 21.09
C ASN A 68 -8.44 5.62 20.63
N TYR A 69 -8.35 6.04 19.37
CA TYR A 69 -7.19 6.79 18.89
C TYR A 69 -7.60 8.06 18.18
N LYS A 70 -6.79 9.11 18.38
CA LYS A 70 -6.81 10.32 17.56
C LYS A 70 -5.59 10.29 16.64
N ASN A 71 -5.78 10.67 15.39
CA ASN A 71 -4.69 10.81 14.43
C ASN A 71 -4.50 12.27 14.02
N SER A 72 -3.26 12.62 13.68
CA SER A 72 -2.97 13.86 12.95
C SER A 72 -3.54 13.77 11.53
N GLN A 73 -3.51 14.89 10.83
CA GLN A 73 -3.63 14.87 9.37
C GLN A 73 -2.59 13.90 8.78
N LEU A 74 -3.05 13.04 7.88
CA LEU A 74 -2.20 12.05 7.22
C LEU A 74 -1.50 12.69 6.02
N ILE A 75 -0.18 12.59 5.99
CA ILE A 75 0.66 13.00 4.87
C ILE A 75 0.74 11.84 3.89
N LYS A 76 0.43 12.10 2.63
CA LYS A 76 0.36 11.11 1.54
C LYS A 76 1.44 11.46 0.53
N LYS A 77 2.38 10.54 0.28
CA LYS A 77 3.48 10.75 -0.66
C LYS A 77 3.36 9.77 -1.82
N GLU A 78 3.26 10.32 -3.03
CA GLU A 78 3.15 9.60 -4.28
C GLU A 78 4.47 8.94 -4.71
N THR A 79 4.33 8.00 -5.64
CA THR A 79 5.44 7.32 -6.30
C THR A 79 5.86 8.16 -7.50
N GLN A 80 7.07 8.72 -7.49
CA GLN A 80 7.63 9.33 -8.69
C GLN A 80 8.60 8.33 -9.33
N CYS A 81 8.27 7.91 -10.55
CA CYS A 81 9.16 7.09 -11.39
C CYS A 81 10.46 7.85 -11.77
N GLY A 82 10.55 9.15 -11.46
CA GLY A 82 11.74 9.99 -11.66
C GLY A 82 12.78 9.92 -10.54
N ASP A 83 12.42 9.44 -9.34
CA ASP A 83 13.32 9.48 -8.17
C ASP A 83 14.24 8.24 -8.06
N ALA A 84 14.06 7.23 -8.92
CA ALA A 84 14.82 5.98 -8.87
C ALA A 84 15.19 5.45 -10.26
N LEU A 85 16.08 6.19 -10.94
CA LEU A 85 16.92 5.60 -11.98
C LEU A 85 18.13 4.95 -11.31
N ARG A 86 18.07 3.63 -11.06
CA ARG A 86 19.27 2.86 -10.81
C ARG A 86 19.85 2.40 -12.15
N VAL A 87 20.89 3.10 -12.59
CA VAL A 87 21.68 2.71 -13.76
C VAL A 87 22.65 1.63 -13.32
N ASN A 88 22.37 0.37 -13.66
CA ASN A 88 23.39 -0.67 -13.66
C ASN A 88 23.98 -0.80 -15.08
N ARG A 89 25.16 -1.42 -15.21
CA ARG A 89 25.90 -1.54 -16.49
C ARG A 89 25.16 -2.31 -17.59
N SER A 90 23.93 -2.79 -17.33
CA SER A 90 23.18 -3.69 -18.21
C SER A 90 21.80 -3.15 -18.64
N GLY A 91 21.37 -1.97 -18.16
CA GLY A 91 20.11 -1.34 -18.58
C GLY A 91 19.50 -0.42 -17.52
N GLN A 92 18.65 0.52 -17.97
CA GLN A 92 17.86 1.36 -17.08
C GLN A 92 16.76 0.51 -16.42
N LYS A 93 16.78 0.40 -15.09
CA LYS A 93 15.69 -0.23 -14.33
C LYS A 93 14.97 0.85 -13.52
N CYS A 94 13.71 1.11 -13.86
CA CYS A 94 12.83 1.93 -13.02
C CYS A 94 12.50 1.12 -11.77
N GLU A 95 13.06 1.49 -10.63
CA GLU A 95 12.66 0.92 -9.34
C GLU A 95 11.44 1.70 -8.86
N VAL A 96 10.26 1.07 -8.82
CA VAL A 96 9.04 1.75 -8.36
C VAL A 96 9.22 2.09 -6.88
N ILE A 97 9.44 3.36 -6.56
CA ILE A 97 9.45 3.82 -5.17
C ILE A 97 8.06 3.57 -4.62
N PRO A 98 7.89 2.82 -3.53
CA PRO A 98 6.57 2.55 -2.99
C PRO A 98 5.95 3.81 -2.38
N ALA A 99 4.64 3.97 -2.58
CA ALA A 99 3.84 5.06 -2.02
C ALA A 99 3.90 4.99 -0.49
N SER A 100 3.68 6.12 0.17
CA SER A 100 3.63 6.12 1.63
C SER A 100 2.56 7.01 2.21
N VAL A 101 2.04 6.60 3.37
CA VAL A 101 1.17 7.38 4.23
C VAL A 101 1.79 7.45 5.61
N PHE A 102 1.96 8.67 6.11
CA PHE A 102 2.55 8.95 7.41
C PHE A 102 1.60 9.79 8.27
N GLY A 103 1.62 9.55 9.57
CA GLY A 103 0.95 10.38 10.56
C GLY A 103 1.33 10.00 11.97
N THR A 104 0.89 10.78 12.93
CA THR A 104 0.98 10.43 14.35
C THR A 104 -0.38 9.98 14.86
N LEU A 105 -0.40 9.01 15.77
CA LEU A 105 -1.58 8.60 16.51
C LEU A 105 -1.35 8.76 18.02
N ARG A 106 -2.41 9.09 18.77
CA ARG A 106 -2.45 9.10 20.22
C ARG A 106 -3.56 8.16 20.69
N CYS A 107 -3.20 7.15 21.48
CA CYS A 107 -4.17 6.27 22.13
C CYS A 107 -4.74 6.95 23.38
N GLU A 108 -6.05 6.98 23.49
CA GLU A 108 -6.81 7.62 24.57
C GLU A 108 -7.68 6.58 25.28
N SER A 109 -7.97 6.82 26.56
CA SER A 109 -8.94 6.00 27.30
C SER A 109 -10.29 5.97 26.57
N ILE A 110 -11.04 4.87 26.76
CA ILE A 110 -12.41 4.73 26.25
C ILE A 110 -13.31 5.77 26.88
#